data_AF-A0A3D4IIP0-F1
#
_entry.id   AF-A0A3D4IIP0-F1
#
_cell.length_a   1.000
_cell.length_b   1.000
_cell.length_c   1.000
_cell.angle_alpha   90.00
_cell.angle_beta   90.00
_cell.angle_gamma   90.00
#
_symmetry.space_group_name_H-M   'P 1'
#
loop_
_entity.id
_entity.type
_entity.pdbx_description
1 polymer ?
#
loop_
_entity_poly.entity_id
_entity_poly.type
_entity_poly.pdbx_seq_one_letter_code
_entity_poly.pdbx_strand_id
1 'polypeptide(L)'
;MIIYGIVMLNPAPEQPLDSETPVPALAFVPTEPHLKDAQAVGGKIPLDRFWERQKFPPWLMAILAMFLFFLLFNVLGAFFMLGSLLMQSNGNALDLTNVEKLLKQDVMGQLVGNTIGQFLGLGIPALLLARGHSSRWLDFLRIRSVDMTTVLWSVLGLVAIYPLIALSAELNALI
;
A
#
# COMPACT_ATOMS: atom_id res chain seq x y z
N MET A 1 68.27 61.80 19.84
CA MET A 1 67.22 61.25 20.74
C MET A 1 66.15 60.70 19.79
N ILE A 2 66.02 59.41 19.44
CA ILE A 2 66.23 58.09 20.08
C ILE A 2 66.67 57.11 18.94
N ILE A 3 67.91 56.62 18.90
CA ILE A 3 68.42 55.24 19.17
C ILE A 3 67.65 54.06 18.54
N TYR A 4 68.30 53.46 17.51
CA TYR A 4 68.50 52.05 17.10
C TYR A 4 67.50 50.92 17.42
N GLY A 5 67.33 50.01 16.43
CA GLY A 5 67.05 48.60 16.71
C GLY A 5 66.65 47.75 15.50
N ILE A 6 67.60 47.36 14.63
CA ILE A 6 67.41 46.22 13.72
C ILE A 6 67.58 44.96 14.59
N VAL A 7 66.50 44.20 14.78
CA VAL A 7 66.53 42.87 15.42
C VAL A 7 66.41 41.81 14.32
N MET A 8 67.50 41.09 14.11
CA MET A 8 67.50 39.77 13.49
C MET A 8 67.07 38.72 14.54
N LEU A 9 66.44 37.63 14.06
CA LEU A 9 66.19 36.29 14.68
C LEU A 9 64.73 36.00 15.08
N ASN A 10 64.07 35.11 14.34
CA ASN A 10 63.98 33.67 14.67
C ASN A 10 63.01 32.97 13.67
N PRO A 11 63.40 31.92 12.92
CA PRO A 11 62.42 31.15 12.15
C PRO A 11 61.44 30.47 13.11
N ALA A 12 60.15 30.58 12.79
CA ALA A 12 59.08 29.95 13.57
C ALA A 12 59.35 28.43 13.71
N PRO A 13 59.10 27.83 14.89
CA PRO A 13 59.25 26.40 15.04
C PRO A 13 58.28 25.69 14.09
N GLU A 14 58.83 24.79 13.27
CA GLU A 14 58.05 23.90 12.41
C GLU A 14 57.00 23.19 13.27
N GLN A 15 55.72 23.45 13.00
CA GLN A 15 54.65 22.70 13.66
C GLN A 15 54.72 21.25 13.19
N PRO A 16 54.78 20.26 14.10
CA PRO A 16 54.80 18.86 13.71
C PRO A 16 53.50 18.54 12.96
N LEU A 17 53.64 17.88 11.81
CA LEU A 17 52.59 17.54 10.86
C LEU A 17 51.67 16.41 11.35
N ASP A 18 51.45 16.30 12.67
CA ASP A 18 50.83 15.14 13.31
C ASP A 18 49.62 15.53 14.18
N SER A 19 48.88 16.56 13.78
CA SER A 19 47.52 16.76 14.28
C SER A 19 46.53 16.02 13.37
N GLU A 20 46.60 14.69 13.39
CA GLU A 20 45.43 13.89 13.06
C GLU A 20 44.37 14.20 14.12
N THR A 21 43.60 15.28 13.94
CA THR A 21 42.26 15.34 14.51
C THR A 21 41.58 14.06 14.08
N PRO A 22 41.12 13.19 15.01
CA PRO A 22 40.35 12.03 14.62
C PRO A 22 39.15 12.59 13.88
N VAL A 23 39.12 12.42 12.55
CA VAL A 23 37.92 12.67 11.76
C VAL A 23 36.87 11.82 12.46
N PRO A 24 35.80 12.40 13.04
CA PRO A 24 34.79 11.60 13.67
C PRO A 24 34.35 10.64 12.59
N ALA A 25 34.68 9.35 12.78
CA ALA A 25 34.23 8.31 11.88
C ALA A 25 32.74 8.58 11.74
N LEU A 26 32.30 8.90 10.52
CA LEU A 26 30.90 9.09 10.21
C LEU A 26 30.24 7.80 10.67
N ALA A 27 29.73 7.80 11.90
CA ALA A 27 29.08 6.66 12.47
C ALA A 27 27.91 6.45 11.53
N PHE A 28 27.98 5.40 10.73
CA PHE A 28 26.84 4.94 9.98
C PHE A 28 25.84 4.52 11.04
N VAL A 29 25.03 5.47 11.49
CA VAL A 29 23.84 5.18 12.28
C VAL A 29 22.99 4.40 11.30
N PRO A 30 22.80 3.09 11.48
CA PRO A 30 21.95 2.32 10.60
C PRO A 30 20.55 2.85 10.86
N THR A 31 20.10 3.83 10.08
CA THR A 31 18.72 4.29 10.13
C THR A 31 17.91 3.12 9.62
N GLU A 32 17.18 2.48 10.53
CA GLU A 32 16.26 1.41 10.19
C GLU A 32 15.39 1.87 9.01
N PRO A 33 15.24 1.04 7.97
CA PRO A 33 14.41 1.39 6.82
C PRO A 33 13.00 1.72 7.32
N HIS A 34 12.48 2.85 6.87
CA HIS A 34 11.17 3.35 7.28
C HIS A 34 10.47 4.00 6.10
N LEU A 35 9.18 3.76 5.99
CA LEU A 35 8.31 4.46 5.08
C LEU A 35 7.92 5.79 5.71
N LYS A 36 8.22 6.90 5.03
CA LYS A 36 7.73 8.21 5.43
C LYS A 36 6.23 8.25 5.17
N ASP A 37 5.46 8.43 6.23
CA ASP A 37 4.01 8.55 6.14
C ASP A 37 3.57 9.63 7.12
N ALA A 38 3.23 10.81 6.59
CA ALA A 38 2.72 11.92 7.37
C ALA A 38 1.47 11.56 8.18
N GLN A 39 0.77 10.50 7.78
CA GLN A 39 -0.47 10.03 8.39
C GLN A 39 -0.24 8.88 9.39
N ALA A 40 0.97 8.34 9.51
CA ALA A 40 1.30 7.33 10.52
C ALA A 40 1.54 7.96 11.90
N VAL A 41 1.25 7.22 12.98
CA VAL A 41 1.58 7.68 14.34
C VAL A 41 3.10 7.78 14.47
N GLY A 42 3.63 9.01 14.58
CA GLY A 42 5.07 9.29 14.56
C GLY A 42 5.65 9.60 13.17
N GLY A 43 4.82 9.76 12.13
CA GLY A 43 5.23 10.21 10.79
C GLY A 43 6.04 9.19 9.98
N LYS A 44 6.22 7.98 10.52
CA LYS A 44 7.09 6.93 9.97
C LYS A 44 6.52 5.56 10.30
N ILE A 45 6.53 4.66 9.31
CA ILE A 45 6.20 3.25 9.49
C ILE A 45 7.51 2.45 9.37
N PRO A 46 7.91 1.67 10.40
CA PRO A 46 9.12 0.87 10.33
C PRO A 46 8.97 -0.26 9.30
N LEU A 47 10.03 -0.52 8.54
CA LEU A 47 10.11 -1.58 7.55
C LEU A 47 11.09 -2.67 8.06
N ASP A 48 10.69 -3.34 9.12
CA ASP A 48 11.58 -4.13 10.00
C ASP A 48 11.37 -5.66 9.91
N ARG A 49 10.49 -6.11 9.02
CA ARG A 49 10.07 -7.52 8.90
C ARG A 49 10.82 -8.28 7.78
N PHE A 50 10.38 -9.52 7.54
CA PHE A 50 11.04 -10.52 6.72
C PHE A 50 11.44 -10.01 5.34
N TRP A 51 10.52 -9.41 4.57
CA TRP A 51 10.79 -8.98 3.20
C TRP A 51 11.88 -7.88 3.14
N GLU A 52 11.89 -7.01 4.12
CA GLU A 52 12.84 -5.90 4.23
C GLU A 52 14.21 -6.38 4.70
N ARG A 53 14.24 -7.33 5.64
CA ARG A 53 15.47 -8.00 6.09
C ARG A 53 16.15 -8.76 4.96
N GLN A 54 15.37 -9.37 4.07
CA GLN A 54 15.87 -10.07 2.88
C GLN A 54 16.16 -9.13 1.70
N LYS A 55 15.95 -7.82 1.86
CA LYS A 55 16.11 -6.81 0.79
C LYS A 55 15.38 -7.20 -0.49
N PHE A 56 14.15 -7.68 -0.35
CA PHE A 56 13.38 -8.20 -1.46
C PHE A 56 13.09 -7.11 -2.51
N PRO A 57 13.27 -7.36 -3.81
CA PRO A 57 13.08 -6.32 -4.84
C PRO A 57 11.62 -5.82 -4.88
N PRO A 58 11.37 -4.50 -4.78
CA PRO A 58 10.00 -3.96 -4.74
C PRO A 58 9.15 -4.28 -5.98
N TRP A 59 9.76 -4.30 -7.16
CA TRP A 59 9.07 -4.59 -8.42
C TRP A 59 8.58 -6.05 -8.47
N LEU A 60 9.40 -6.98 -7.99
CA LEU A 60 9.04 -8.39 -7.93
C LEU A 60 7.93 -8.62 -6.90
N MET A 61 8.00 -7.90 -5.77
CA MET A 61 6.95 -7.90 -4.77
C MET A 61 5.60 -7.44 -5.34
N ALA A 62 5.60 -6.38 -6.15
CA ALA A 62 4.38 -5.88 -6.80
C ALA A 62 3.77 -6.93 -7.75
N ILE A 63 4.61 -7.62 -8.53
CA ILE A 63 4.16 -8.70 -9.42
C ILE A 63 3.57 -9.87 -8.60
N LEU A 64 4.27 -10.32 -7.57
CA LEU A 64 3.80 -11.39 -6.69
C LEU A 64 2.49 -11.01 -5.99
N ALA A 65 2.38 -9.78 -5.50
CA ALA A 65 1.16 -9.25 -4.89
C ALA A 65 0.00 -9.25 -5.88
N MET A 66 0.24 -8.84 -7.13
CA MET A 66 -0.77 -8.86 -8.19
C MET A 66 -1.29 -10.29 -8.45
N PHE A 67 -0.40 -11.28 -8.59
CA PHE A 67 -0.80 -12.68 -8.74
C PHE A 67 -1.53 -13.22 -7.51
N LEU A 68 -1.05 -12.88 -6.31
CA LEU A 68 -1.67 -13.29 -5.05
C LEU A 68 -3.09 -12.72 -4.92
N PHE A 69 -3.28 -11.43 -5.21
CA PHE A 69 -4.59 -10.78 -5.19
C PHE A 69 -5.53 -11.40 -6.21
N PHE A 70 -5.05 -11.60 -7.44
CA PHE A 70 -5.85 -12.25 -8.48
C PHE A 70 -6.29 -13.65 -8.05
N LEU A 71 -5.37 -14.48 -7.56
CA LEU A 71 -5.67 -15.85 -7.15
C LEU A 71 -6.66 -15.87 -5.97
N LEU A 72 -6.41 -15.07 -4.93
CA LEU A 72 -7.29 -15.04 -3.76
C LEU A 72 -8.67 -14.51 -4.09
N PHE A 73 -8.76 -13.48 -4.92
CA PHE A 73 -10.03 -12.95 -5.38
C PHE A 73 -10.86 -14.02 -6.12
N ASN A 74 -10.23 -14.76 -7.04
CA ASN A 74 -10.91 -15.84 -7.77
C ASN A 74 -11.32 -17.00 -6.85
N VAL A 75 -10.44 -17.41 -5.93
CA VAL A 75 -10.73 -18.50 -4.99
C VAL A 75 -11.88 -18.12 -4.06
N LEU A 76 -11.86 -16.92 -3.48
CA LEU A 76 -12.96 -16.43 -2.64
C LEU A 76 -14.26 -16.35 -3.46
N GLY A 77 -14.20 -15.78 -4.67
CA GLY A 77 -15.36 -15.71 -5.57
C GLY A 77 -15.96 -17.08 -5.85
N ALA A 78 -15.13 -18.09 -6.12
CA ALA A 78 -15.57 -19.46 -6.32
C ALA A 78 -16.23 -20.06 -5.06
N PHE A 79 -15.67 -19.84 -3.88
CA PHE A 79 -16.26 -20.30 -2.62
C PHE A 79 -17.62 -19.63 -2.33
N PHE A 80 -17.72 -18.32 -2.54
CA PHE A 80 -18.99 -17.60 -2.37
C PHE A 80 -20.05 -18.08 -3.36
N MET A 81 -19.68 -18.28 -4.63
CA MET A 81 -20.58 -18.80 -5.64
C MET A 81 -21.06 -20.22 -5.27
N LEU A 82 -20.15 -21.11 -4.90
CA LEU A 82 -20.50 -22.46 -4.44
C LEU A 82 -21.41 -22.41 -3.20
N GLY A 83 -21.08 -21.59 -2.20
CA GLY A 83 -21.90 -21.42 -1.00
C GLY A 83 -23.31 -20.92 -1.32
N SER A 84 -23.44 -19.97 -2.24
CA SER A 84 -24.74 -19.44 -2.67
C SER A 84 -25.59 -20.50 -3.38
N LEU A 85 -24.97 -21.36 -4.18
CA LEU A 85 -25.67 -22.46 -4.86
C LEU A 85 -26.11 -23.54 -3.88
N LEU A 86 -25.28 -23.87 -2.88
CA LEU A 86 -25.64 -24.83 -1.83
C LEU A 86 -26.79 -24.33 -0.94
N MET A 87 -26.81 -23.04 -0.62
CA MET A 87 -27.92 -22.43 0.13
C MET A 87 -29.23 -22.47 -0.67
N GLN A 88 -29.16 -22.24 -1.98
CA GLN A 88 -30.35 -22.25 -2.84
C GLN A 88 -30.82 -23.67 -3.18
N SER A 89 -29.93 -24.65 -3.17
CA SER A 89 -30.32 -26.03 -3.51
C SER A 89 -31.26 -26.63 -2.48
N ASN A 90 -31.28 -26.15 -1.22
CA ASN A 90 -32.11 -26.67 -0.13
C ASN A 90 -32.04 -28.22 -0.02
N GLY A 91 -30.89 -28.82 -0.35
CA GLY A 91 -30.68 -30.27 -0.35
C GLY A 91 -31.08 -31.00 -1.65
N ASN A 92 -31.60 -30.29 -2.66
CA ASN A 92 -31.83 -30.84 -3.99
C ASN A 92 -30.54 -30.86 -4.83
N ALA A 93 -30.54 -31.66 -5.91
CA ALA A 93 -29.43 -31.67 -6.86
C ALA A 93 -29.21 -30.26 -7.42
N LEU A 94 -27.94 -29.82 -7.50
CA LEU A 94 -27.59 -28.54 -8.10
C LEU A 94 -28.07 -28.52 -9.56
N ASP A 95 -29.04 -27.66 -9.85
CA ASP A 95 -29.46 -27.42 -11.22
C ASP A 95 -28.49 -26.45 -11.90
N LEU A 96 -27.48 -27.03 -12.54
CA LEU A 96 -26.43 -26.31 -13.27
C LEU A 96 -26.98 -25.55 -14.49
N THR A 97 -28.19 -25.88 -14.98
CA THR A 97 -28.80 -25.18 -16.11
C THR A 97 -29.43 -23.85 -15.74
N ASN A 98 -29.75 -23.63 -14.45
CA ASN A 98 -30.31 -22.38 -13.95
C ASN A 98 -29.25 -21.41 -13.39
N VAL A 99 -27.97 -21.80 -13.36
CA VAL A 99 -26.87 -20.95 -12.85
C VAL A 99 -26.76 -19.64 -13.63
N GLU A 100 -26.91 -19.67 -14.96
CA GLU A 100 -26.89 -18.47 -15.79
C GLU A 100 -28.07 -17.54 -15.47
N LYS A 101 -29.25 -18.11 -15.18
CA LYS A 101 -30.45 -17.36 -14.83
C LYS A 101 -30.31 -16.70 -13.45
N LEU A 102 -29.74 -17.42 -12.49
CA LEU A 102 -29.39 -16.91 -11.16
C LEU A 102 -28.33 -15.80 -11.23
N LEU A 103 -27.35 -15.94 -12.14
CA LEU A 103 -26.35 -14.90 -12.43
C LEU A 103 -26.90 -13.70 -13.21
N LYS A 104 -28.12 -13.73 -13.73
CA LYS A 104 -28.71 -12.58 -14.44
C LYS A 104 -29.80 -11.89 -13.63
N GLN A 105 -30.43 -12.61 -12.71
CA GLN A 105 -31.62 -12.12 -12.01
C GLN A 105 -31.30 -11.41 -10.69
N ASP A 106 -30.14 -11.68 -10.08
CA ASP A 106 -29.73 -11.09 -8.80
C ASP A 106 -28.58 -10.08 -8.93
N VAL A 107 -28.84 -8.98 -9.63
CA VAL A 107 -27.87 -7.89 -9.84
C VAL A 107 -27.41 -7.30 -8.49
N MET A 108 -28.32 -7.19 -7.51
CA MET A 108 -27.99 -6.63 -6.20
C MET A 108 -27.16 -7.59 -5.35
N GLY A 109 -27.50 -8.88 -5.32
CA GLY A 109 -26.68 -9.89 -4.64
C GLY A 109 -25.29 -10.04 -5.27
N GLN A 110 -25.17 -9.88 -6.58
CA GLN A 110 -23.86 -9.82 -7.25
C GLN A 110 -23.08 -8.56 -6.91
N LEU A 111 -23.74 -7.40 -6.88
CA LEU A 111 -23.08 -6.15 -6.51
C LEU A 111 -22.54 -6.23 -5.08
N VAL A 112 -23.37 -6.69 -4.13
CA VAL A 112 -22.98 -6.87 -2.73
C VAL A 112 -21.90 -7.95 -2.60
N GLY A 113 -22.08 -9.10 -3.26
CA GLY A 113 -21.11 -10.20 -3.23
C GLY A 113 -19.76 -9.83 -3.82
N ASN A 114 -19.74 -9.08 -4.92
CA ASN A 114 -18.51 -8.56 -5.51
C ASN A 114 -17.86 -7.51 -4.60
N THR A 115 -18.64 -6.61 -4.00
CA THR A 115 -18.10 -5.60 -3.06
C THR A 115 -17.47 -6.25 -1.83
N ILE A 116 -18.16 -7.23 -1.22
CA ILE A 116 -17.62 -8.01 -0.09
C ILE A 116 -16.39 -8.80 -0.54
N GLY A 117 -16.46 -9.44 -1.71
CA GLY A 117 -15.37 -10.20 -2.30
C GLY A 117 -14.14 -9.33 -2.61
N GLN A 118 -14.32 -8.10 -3.06
CA GLN A 118 -13.24 -7.13 -3.26
C GLN A 118 -12.67 -6.67 -1.93
N PHE A 119 -13.53 -6.33 -0.96
CA PHE A 119 -13.09 -5.89 0.35
C PHE A 119 -12.26 -6.96 1.07
N LEU A 120 -12.75 -8.21 1.09
CA LEU A 120 -12.05 -9.32 1.72
C LEU A 120 -10.89 -9.83 0.86
N GLY A 121 -11.12 -10.02 -0.43
CA GLY A 121 -10.16 -10.58 -1.39
C GLY A 121 -8.97 -9.69 -1.70
N LEU A 122 -9.10 -8.37 -1.53
CA LEU A 122 -7.97 -7.44 -1.59
C LEU A 122 -7.47 -7.04 -0.20
N GLY A 123 -8.38 -6.79 0.74
CA GLY A 123 -8.05 -6.32 2.08
C GLY A 123 -7.24 -7.33 2.88
N ILE A 124 -7.66 -8.60 2.92
CA ILE A 124 -6.96 -9.65 3.67
C ILE A 124 -5.51 -9.80 3.17
N PRO A 125 -5.25 -10.05 1.88
CA PRO A 125 -3.88 -10.21 1.43
C PRO A 125 -3.07 -8.92 1.52
N ALA A 126 -3.67 -7.73 1.33
CA ALA A 126 -2.96 -6.48 1.58
C ALA A 126 -2.44 -6.39 3.02
N LEU A 127 -3.23 -6.83 4.01
CA LEU A 127 -2.81 -6.87 5.41
C LEU A 127 -1.74 -7.94 5.67
N LEU A 128 -1.83 -9.10 5.02
CA LEU A 128 -0.80 -10.14 5.13
C LEU A 128 0.54 -9.63 4.58
N LEU A 129 0.53 -8.94 3.44
CA LEU A 129 1.72 -8.32 2.88
C LEU A 129 2.26 -7.22 3.78
N ALA A 130 1.40 -6.32 4.29
CA ALA A 130 1.79 -5.27 5.23
C ALA A 130 2.44 -5.85 6.50
N ARG A 131 1.89 -6.95 7.04
CA ARG A 131 2.46 -7.70 8.19
C ARG A 131 3.80 -8.35 7.86
N GLY A 132 4.04 -8.68 6.60
CA GLY A 132 5.33 -9.17 6.11
C GLY A 132 6.40 -8.07 5.98
N HIS A 133 6.00 -6.79 5.88
CA HIS A 133 6.90 -5.65 5.72
C HIS A 133 7.11 -4.84 7.02
N SER A 134 6.11 -4.77 7.89
CA SER A 134 6.16 -3.93 9.10
C SER A 134 5.59 -4.60 10.35
N SER A 135 6.23 -4.37 11.50
CA SER A 135 5.66 -4.64 12.82
C SER A 135 4.41 -3.80 13.12
N ARG A 136 4.30 -2.61 12.51
CA ARG A 136 3.18 -1.67 12.64
C ARG A 136 2.24 -1.72 11.45
N TRP A 137 1.90 -2.93 11.02
CA TRP A 137 1.06 -3.19 9.84
C TRP A 137 -0.33 -2.54 9.89
N LEU A 138 -0.91 -2.30 11.07
CA LEU A 138 -2.21 -1.64 11.21
C LEU A 138 -2.19 -0.17 10.76
N ASP A 139 -1.03 0.50 10.78
CA ASP A 139 -0.92 1.88 10.32
C ASP A 139 -1.17 2.01 8.80
N PHE A 140 -1.05 0.91 8.04
CA PHE A 140 -1.38 0.86 6.62
C PHE A 140 -2.89 0.88 6.34
N LEU A 141 -3.74 0.53 7.32
CA LEU A 141 -5.20 0.57 7.13
C LEU A 141 -5.74 2.00 7.04
N ARG A 142 -5.00 2.98 7.57
CA ARG A 142 -5.34 4.42 7.53
C ARG A 142 -6.81 4.76 7.86
N ILE A 143 -7.44 4.01 8.77
CA ILE A 143 -8.83 4.22 9.17
C ILE A 143 -8.91 5.53 9.97
N ARG A 144 -9.40 6.61 9.33
CA ARG A 144 -9.61 7.93 9.93
C ARG A 144 -10.87 8.58 9.38
N SER A 145 -11.36 9.63 10.05
CA SER A 145 -12.49 10.42 9.57
C SER A 145 -12.13 11.06 8.22
N VAL A 146 -12.93 10.75 7.20
CA VAL A 146 -12.78 11.32 5.87
C VAL A 146 -13.23 12.78 5.89
N ASP A 147 -12.49 13.65 5.22
CA ASP A 147 -12.93 15.03 4.99
C ASP A 147 -14.19 15.03 4.11
N MET A 148 -15.28 15.57 4.65
CA MET A 148 -16.58 15.59 3.98
C MET A 148 -16.57 16.43 2.71
N THR A 149 -15.65 17.38 2.58
CA THR A 149 -15.47 18.17 1.35
C THR A 149 -15.02 17.26 0.21
N THR A 150 -14.05 16.39 0.47
CA THR A 150 -13.57 15.38 -0.48
C THR A 150 -14.67 14.39 -0.85
N VAL A 151 -15.48 13.96 0.12
CA VAL A 151 -16.66 13.10 -0.14
C VAL A 151 -17.64 13.80 -1.08
N LEU A 152 -17.97 15.07 -0.81
CA LEU A 152 -18.88 15.85 -1.63
C LEU A 152 -18.39 15.96 -3.08
N TRP A 153 -17.12 16.30 -3.28
CA TRP A 153 -16.53 16.36 -4.63
C TRP A 153 -16.58 15.01 -5.35
N SER A 154 -16.36 13.91 -4.62
CA SER A 154 -16.42 12.56 -5.18
C SER A 154 -17.84 12.20 -5.61
N VAL A 155 -18.85 12.54 -4.81
CA VAL A 155 -20.27 12.33 -5.13
C VAL A 155 -20.69 13.19 -6.32
N LEU A 156 -20.30 14.47 -6.36
CA LEU A 156 -20.58 15.34 -7.49
C LEU A 156 -19.95 14.82 -8.78
N GLY A 157 -18.71 14.34 -8.72
CA GLY A 157 -18.05 13.69 -9.84
C GLY A 157 -18.81 12.45 -10.33
N LEU A 158 -19.30 11.61 -9.40
CA LEU A 158 -20.10 10.43 -9.75
C LEU A 158 -21.43 10.81 -10.42
N VAL A 159 -22.15 11.79 -9.88
CA VAL A 159 -23.41 12.30 -10.45
C VAL A 159 -23.16 12.88 -11.85
N ALA A 160 -22.05 13.58 -12.06
CA ALA A 160 -21.69 14.13 -13.36
C ALA A 160 -21.36 13.04 -14.40
N ILE A 161 -20.80 11.90 -13.98
CA ILE A 161 -20.45 10.78 -14.88
C ILE A 161 -21.64 9.85 -15.14
N TYR A 162 -22.62 9.79 -14.23
CA TYR A 162 -23.78 8.89 -14.34
C TYR A 162 -24.50 8.90 -15.70
N PRO A 163 -24.73 10.04 -16.38
CA PRO A 163 -25.39 10.06 -17.68
C PRO A 163 -24.61 9.27 -18.76
N LEU A 164 -23.28 9.30 -18.70
CA LEU A 164 -22.43 8.56 -19.63
C LEU A 164 -22.52 7.05 -19.39
N ILE A 165 -22.65 6.65 -18.13
CA ILE A 165 -22.87 5.25 -17.74
C ILE A 165 -24.24 4.78 -18.24
N ALA A 166 -25.29 5.59 -18.04
CA ALA A 166 -26.64 5.27 -18.50
C ALA A 166 -26.70 5.12 -20.03
N LEU A 167 -26.10 6.07 -20.76
CA LEU A 167 -25.99 6.00 -22.22
C LEU A 167 -25.25 4.74 -22.68
N SER A 168 -24.14 4.39 -22.01
CA SER A 168 -23.38 3.18 -22.35
C SER A 168 -24.19 1.90 -22.13
N ALA A 169 -25.02 1.86 -21.09
CA ALA A 169 -25.90 0.73 -20.81
C ALA A 169 -27.01 0.60 -21.88
N GLU A 170 -27.60 1.71 -22.30
CA GLU A 170 -28.60 1.72 -23.38
C GLU A 170 -27.99 1.25 -24.71
N LEU A 171 -26.80 1.74 -25.07
CA LEU A 171 -26.10 1.29 -26.27
C LEU A 171 -25.76 -0.20 -26.23
N ASN A 172 -25.37 -0.72 -25.06
CA ASN A 172 -25.09 -2.14 -24.89
C ASN A 172 -26.36 -3.02 -24.96
N ALA A 173 -27.53 -2.47 -24.70
CA ALA A 173 -28.80 -3.20 -24.83
C ALA A 173 -29.30 -3.29 -26.28
N LEU A 174 -28.73 -2.50 -27.19
CA LEU A 174 -29.06 -2.47 -28.62
C LEU A 174 -28.23 -3.44 -29.47
N ILE A 175 -27.15 -4.02 -28.92
CA ILE A 175 -26.22 -4.94 -29.57
C ILE A 175 -26.46 -6.36 -29.04
#